data_AF-X0X4J0-F1
#
_entry.id   AF-X0X4J0-F1
#
_cell.length_a   1.000
_cell.length_b   1.000
_cell.length_c   1.000
_cell.angle_alpha   90.00
_cell.angle_beta   90.00
_cell.angle_gamma   90.00
#
_symmetry.space_group_name_H-M   'P 1'
#
loop_
_entity.id
_entity.type
_entity.pdbx_description
1 polymer ?
#
loop_
_entity_poly.entity_id
_entity_poly.type
_entity_poly.pdbx_seq_one_letter_code
_entity_poly.pdbx_strand_id
1 'polypeptide(L)'
;AMKIICEMARKAALIILLLLIICQAGFALEPHEILVITNSDVPESLSIAKYFCSKRQVPKDNIFTLPLGATLREDMSREEYETKLAGPIRKKLSTPKLNGKIKCLLTVYGVPVKVGKRGTLKGKEEKLKQLNEIKNEAKQKLKQLEQSNTTTSSTEKETIKRQLAQLQSEIDPIVGNETQASVDSELSMLLHGDYELYRWQPNMLKDFSNTPQSWRQEQNLPELGPRTLMVCRLDGPNPKIVQGLIDKAVAA
;
A
#
# COMPACT_ATOMS: atom_id res chain seq x y z
N ALA A 1 -63.62 17.06 -6.48
CA ALA A 1 -62.67 17.08 -5.35
C ALA A 1 -61.98 15.72 -5.12
N MET A 2 -62.72 14.66 -4.80
CA MET A 2 -62.14 13.36 -4.37
C MET A 2 -61.25 12.65 -5.42
N LYS A 3 -61.60 12.70 -6.72
CA LYS A 3 -60.77 12.12 -7.80
C LYS A 3 -59.42 12.85 -7.97
N ILE A 4 -59.39 14.16 -7.80
CA ILE A 4 -58.19 14.99 -7.96
C ILE A 4 -57.20 14.71 -6.81
N ILE A 5 -57.70 14.58 -5.58
CA ILE A 5 -56.89 14.24 -4.40
C ILE A 5 -56.25 12.85 -4.55
N CYS A 6 -57.00 11.87 -5.06
CA CYS A 6 -56.50 10.52 -5.29
C CYS A 6 -55.39 10.48 -6.37
N GLU A 7 -55.52 11.28 -7.44
CA GLU A 7 -54.52 11.35 -8.50
C GLU A 7 -53.22 12.05 -8.04
N MET A 8 -53.33 13.10 -7.23
CA MET A 8 -52.17 13.77 -6.63
C MET A 8 -51.41 12.84 -5.67
N ALA A 9 -52.12 12.06 -4.84
CA ALA A 9 -51.50 11.08 -3.95
C ALA A 9 -50.75 9.99 -4.72
N ARG A 10 -51.30 9.53 -5.86
CA ARG A 10 -50.68 8.52 -6.72
C ARG A 10 -49.40 9.04 -7.38
N LYS A 11 -49.41 10.29 -7.85
CA LYS A 11 -48.23 10.97 -8.42
C LYS A 11 -47.14 11.19 -7.36
N ALA A 12 -47.52 11.62 -6.15
CA ALA A 12 -46.58 11.78 -5.04
C ALA A 12 -45.94 10.45 -4.63
N ALA A 13 -46.72 9.36 -4.52
CA ALA A 13 -46.20 8.03 -4.23
C ALA A 13 -45.22 7.54 -5.32
N LEU A 14 -45.50 7.83 -6.59
CA LEU A 14 -44.64 7.44 -7.72
C LEU A 14 -43.33 8.24 -7.72
N ILE A 15 -43.36 9.52 -7.37
CA ILE A 15 -42.17 10.37 -7.20
C ILE A 15 -41.32 9.90 -6.01
N ILE A 16 -41.93 9.54 -4.88
CA ILE A 16 -41.22 9.00 -3.71
C ILE A 16 -40.56 7.66 -4.06
N LEU A 17 -41.25 6.78 -4.77
CA LEU A 17 -40.67 5.51 -5.24
C LEU A 17 -39.48 5.75 -6.17
N LEU A 18 -39.58 6.72 -7.09
CA LEU A 18 -38.48 7.08 -7.99
C LEU A 18 -37.26 7.65 -7.23
N LEU A 19 -37.50 8.50 -6.23
CA LEU A 19 -36.46 9.06 -5.37
C LEU A 19 -35.77 7.98 -4.51
N LEU A 20 -36.52 6.99 -4.02
CA LEU A 20 -35.97 5.85 -3.28
C LEU A 20 -35.12 4.92 -4.16
N ILE A 21 -35.48 4.77 -5.45
CA ILE A 21 -34.68 4.02 -6.43
C ILE A 21 -33.38 4.76 -6.76
N ILE A 22 -33.41 6.10 -6.86
CA ILE A 22 -32.22 6.92 -7.17
C ILE A 22 -31.24 6.98 -5.98
N CYS A 23 -31.72 6.87 -4.74
CA CYS A 23 -30.85 6.87 -3.54
C CYS A 23 -29.98 5.61 -3.39
N GLN A 24 -30.16 4.55 -4.18
CA GLN A 24 -29.42 3.29 -4.01
C GLN A 24 -28.09 3.21 -4.78
N ALA A 25 -27.74 4.21 -5.60
CA ALA A 25 -26.47 4.24 -6.30
C ALA A 25 -25.33 4.78 -5.41
N GLY A 26 -25.04 4.08 -4.31
CA GLY A 26 -23.77 4.25 -3.61
C GLY A 26 -22.68 3.55 -4.42
N PHE A 27 -21.63 4.27 -4.83
CA PHE A 27 -20.42 3.67 -5.42
C PHE A 27 -19.61 2.93 -4.35
N ALA A 28 -20.16 1.83 -3.85
CA ALA A 28 -19.48 0.92 -2.95
C ALA A 28 -18.72 -0.15 -3.75
N LEU A 29 -17.69 -0.74 -3.13
CA LEU A 29 -17.05 -1.94 -3.66
C LEU A 29 -18.06 -3.08 -3.70
N GLU A 30 -18.22 -3.70 -4.86
CA GLU A 30 -19.02 -4.91 -4.97
C GLU A 30 -18.24 -6.14 -4.50
N PRO A 31 -18.91 -7.18 -3.94
CA PRO A 31 -18.20 -8.34 -3.40
C PRO A 31 -17.28 -9.04 -4.41
N HIS A 32 -17.62 -9.02 -5.69
CA HIS A 32 -16.84 -9.65 -6.75
C HIS A 32 -15.57 -8.87 -7.14
N GLU A 33 -15.43 -7.62 -6.68
CA GLU A 33 -14.29 -6.73 -6.94
C GLU A 33 -13.18 -6.84 -5.87
N ILE A 34 -13.39 -7.70 -4.87
CA ILE A 34 -12.46 -7.93 -3.76
C ILE A 34 -11.72 -9.23 -3.99
N LEU A 35 -10.38 -9.20 -3.98
CA LEU A 35 -9.53 -10.39 -3.97
C LEU A 35 -8.95 -10.59 -2.56
N VAL A 36 -9.24 -11.73 -1.93
CA VAL A 36 -8.82 -12.04 -0.56
C VAL A 36 -7.52 -12.83 -0.58
N ILE A 37 -6.46 -12.29 0.00
CA ILE A 37 -5.12 -12.87 0.06
C ILE A 37 -4.93 -13.57 1.40
N THR A 38 -4.57 -14.85 1.36
CA THR A 38 -4.48 -15.73 2.53
C THR A 38 -3.16 -16.48 2.56
N ASN A 39 -2.67 -16.77 3.76
CA ASN A 39 -1.50 -17.62 3.97
C ASN A 39 -1.95 -19.09 4.05
N SER A 40 -1.52 -19.92 3.11
CA SER A 40 -1.87 -21.35 3.10
C SER A 40 -1.24 -22.16 4.23
N ASP A 41 -0.13 -21.65 4.79
CA ASP A 41 0.65 -22.35 5.81
C ASP A 41 0.10 -22.11 7.22
N VAL A 42 -0.92 -21.25 7.36
CA VAL A 42 -1.61 -20.93 8.61
C VAL A 42 -3.10 -21.25 8.44
N PRO A 43 -3.61 -22.38 8.96
CA PRO A 43 -5.00 -22.82 8.77
C PRO A 43 -6.05 -21.77 9.13
N GLU A 44 -5.78 -21.00 10.18
CA GLU A 44 -6.64 -19.93 10.68
C GLU A 44 -6.81 -18.79 9.67
N SER A 45 -5.77 -18.51 8.87
CA SER A 45 -5.81 -17.51 7.79
C SER A 45 -6.92 -17.84 6.78
N LEU A 46 -6.93 -19.08 6.30
CA LEU A 46 -7.93 -19.56 5.36
C LEU A 46 -9.34 -19.62 6.00
N SER A 47 -9.42 -20.01 7.27
CA SER A 47 -10.68 -20.04 8.02
C SER A 47 -11.33 -18.65 8.09
N ILE A 48 -10.54 -17.63 8.44
CA ILE A 48 -11.00 -16.23 8.49
C ILE A 48 -11.43 -15.74 7.11
N ALA A 49 -10.67 -16.02 6.06
CA ALA A 49 -11.03 -15.60 4.71
C ALA A 49 -12.35 -16.22 4.23
N LYS A 50 -12.57 -17.51 4.49
CA LYS A 50 -13.84 -18.18 4.20
C LYS A 50 -14.98 -17.56 5.01
N TYR A 51 -14.74 -17.26 6.28
CA TYR A 51 -15.71 -16.59 7.14
C TYR A 51 -16.09 -15.20 6.58
N PHE A 52 -15.09 -14.36 6.29
CA PHE A 52 -15.30 -13.05 5.67
C PHE A 52 -16.11 -13.16 4.37
N CYS A 53 -15.71 -14.07 3.47
CA CYS A 53 -16.41 -14.24 2.19
C CYS A 53 -17.87 -14.65 2.38
N SER A 54 -18.16 -15.52 3.37
CA SER A 54 -19.54 -15.92 3.66
C SER A 54 -20.39 -14.75 4.18
N LYS A 55 -19.82 -13.88 5.01
CA LYS A 55 -20.53 -12.74 5.61
C LYS A 55 -20.74 -11.59 4.64
N ARG A 56 -19.76 -11.35 3.75
CA ARG A 56 -19.76 -10.24 2.78
C ARG A 56 -20.16 -10.66 1.36
N GLN A 57 -20.55 -11.92 1.17
CA GLN A 57 -20.94 -12.50 -0.11
C GLN A 57 -19.86 -12.38 -1.20
N VAL A 58 -18.58 -12.33 -0.79
CA VAL A 58 -17.45 -12.35 -1.73
C VAL A 58 -17.36 -13.75 -2.35
N PRO A 59 -17.24 -13.87 -3.68
CA PRO A 59 -17.14 -15.18 -4.34
C PRO A 59 -15.98 -16.00 -3.77
N LYS A 60 -16.21 -17.29 -3.50
CA LYS A 60 -15.16 -18.18 -2.97
C LYS A 60 -13.93 -18.27 -3.90
N ASP A 61 -14.16 -18.11 -5.20
CA ASP A 61 -13.11 -18.07 -6.23
C ASP A 61 -12.16 -16.86 -6.11
N ASN A 62 -12.57 -15.83 -5.36
CA ASN A 62 -11.76 -14.66 -5.07
C ASN A 62 -10.85 -14.87 -3.84
N ILE A 63 -10.86 -16.05 -3.21
CA ILE A 63 -9.85 -16.42 -2.22
C ILE A 63 -8.60 -16.87 -2.97
N PHE A 64 -7.48 -16.20 -2.71
CA PHE A 64 -6.17 -16.53 -3.24
C PHE A 64 -5.22 -16.91 -2.10
N THR A 65 -4.79 -18.18 -2.13
CA THR A 65 -3.92 -18.79 -1.12
C THR A 65 -2.46 -18.77 -1.58
N LEU A 66 -1.56 -18.33 -0.71
CA LEU A 66 -0.12 -18.25 -0.97
C LEU A 66 0.67 -18.85 0.20
N PRO A 67 1.76 -19.59 -0.07
CA PRO A 67 2.64 -20.12 0.97
C PRO A 67 3.56 -19.02 1.50
N LEU A 68 3.18 -18.39 2.62
CA LEU A 68 3.92 -17.26 3.20
C LEU A 68 4.68 -17.64 4.48
N GLY A 69 4.73 -18.93 4.82
CA GLY A 69 5.43 -19.48 5.97
C GLY A 69 4.49 -19.85 7.12
N ALA A 70 4.79 -20.96 7.79
CA ALA A 70 4.01 -21.46 8.93
C ALA A 70 4.23 -20.65 10.23
N THR A 71 5.37 -19.99 10.36
CA THR A 71 5.66 -19.11 11.49
C THR A 71 5.16 -17.70 11.20
N LEU A 72 4.30 -17.18 12.09
CA LEU A 72 3.83 -15.81 12.02
C LEU A 72 5.00 -14.84 12.22
N ARG A 73 5.31 -14.07 11.18
CA ARG A 73 6.34 -13.05 11.18
C ARG A 73 5.76 -11.76 10.62
N GLU A 74 6.15 -10.64 11.23
CA GLU A 74 5.67 -9.33 10.81
C GLU A 74 6.36 -8.88 9.51
N ASP A 75 7.63 -9.21 9.37
CA ASP A 75 8.46 -8.82 8.24
C ASP A 75 8.55 -9.92 7.19
N MET A 76 8.79 -9.53 5.94
CA MET A 76 9.27 -10.39 4.87
C MET A 76 10.38 -9.67 4.10
N SER A 77 11.34 -10.40 3.54
CA SER A 77 12.36 -9.75 2.71
C SER A 77 11.73 -9.19 1.42
N ARG A 78 12.38 -8.21 0.77
CA ARG A 78 11.91 -7.69 -0.53
C ARG A 78 11.87 -8.80 -1.60
N GLU A 79 12.85 -9.70 -1.59
CA GLU A 79 12.89 -10.83 -2.51
C GLU A 79 11.72 -11.79 -2.26
N GLU A 80 11.43 -12.10 -1.00
CA GLU A 80 10.26 -12.90 -0.63
C GLU A 80 8.96 -12.20 -1.03
N TYR A 81 8.89 -10.88 -0.87
CA TYR A 81 7.73 -10.09 -1.30
C TYR A 81 7.49 -10.23 -2.80
N GLU A 82 8.52 -10.04 -3.62
CA GLU A 82 8.39 -10.15 -5.07
C GLU A 82 8.07 -11.57 -5.54
N THR A 83 8.73 -12.57 -4.97
CA THR A 83 8.63 -13.96 -5.44
C THR A 83 7.42 -14.72 -4.90
N LYS A 84 7.05 -14.50 -3.62
CA LYS A 84 5.98 -15.26 -2.94
C LYS A 84 4.66 -14.51 -2.85
N LEU A 85 4.65 -13.17 -2.93
CA LEU A 85 3.45 -12.37 -2.74
C LEU A 85 3.08 -11.57 -4.00
N ALA A 86 3.86 -10.53 -4.33
CA ALA A 86 3.53 -9.58 -5.39
C ALA A 86 3.49 -10.23 -6.78
N GLY A 87 4.51 -10.98 -7.17
CA GLY A 87 4.58 -11.67 -8.46
C GLY A 87 3.37 -12.60 -8.70
N PRO A 88 3.05 -13.52 -7.77
CA PRO A 88 1.86 -14.36 -7.85
C PRO A 88 0.55 -13.57 -7.95
N ILE A 89 0.39 -12.47 -7.21
CA ILE A 89 -0.82 -11.63 -7.28
C ILE A 89 -0.91 -10.93 -8.63
N ARG A 90 0.19 -10.33 -9.15
CA ARG A 90 0.20 -9.73 -10.50
C ARG A 90 -0.26 -10.75 -11.54
N LYS A 91 0.32 -11.96 -11.52
CA LYS A 91 -0.06 -13.04 -12.43
C LYS A 91 -1.54 -13.42 -12.32
N LYS A 92 -2.08 -13.47 -11.10
CA LYS A 92 -3.50 -13.76 -10.85
C LYS A 92 -4.42 -12.66 -11.40
N LEU A 93 -4.06 -11.40 -11.18
CA LEU A 93 -4.82 -10.24 -11.66
C LEU A 93 -4.80 -10.10 -13.19
N SER A 94 -3.72 -10.50 -13.86
CA SER A 94 -3.63 -10.50 -15.33
C SER A 94 -4.48 -11.57 -16.03
N THR A 95 -5.11 -12.49 -15.28
CA THR A 95 -5.98 -13.51 -15.89
C THR A 95 -7.23 -12.88 -16.50
N PRO A 96 -7.77 -13.38 -17.63
CA PRO A 96 -8.98 -12.82 -18.25
C PRO A 96 -10.20 -12.77 -17.31
N LYS A 97 -10.25 -13.67 -16.33
CA LYS A 97 -11.32 -13.71 -15.32
C LYS A 97 -11.32 -12.45 -14.44
N LEU A 98 -10.14 -11.93 -14.08
CA LEU A 98 -9.96 -10.88 -13.05
C LEU A 98 -9.43 -9.55 -13.59
N ASN A 99 -8.87 -9.53 -14.80
CA ASN A 99 -8.27 -8.34 -15.39
C ASN A 99 -9.25 -7.17 -15.41
N GLY A 100 -8.88 -6.04 -14.78
CA GLY A 100 -9.69 -4.84 -14.67
C GLY A 100 -10.92 -4.94 -13.75
N LYS A 101 -11.18 -6.09 -13.11
CA LYS A 101 -12.36 -6.30 -12.26
C LYS A 101 -12.08 -6.15 -10.77
N ILE A 102 -10.88 -6.54 -10.34
CA ILE A 102 -10.49 -6.41 -8.93
C ILE A 102 -10.08 -4.98 -8.65
N LYS A 103 -10.73 -4.36 -7.67
CA LYS A 103 -10.46 -2.99 -7.20
C LYS A 103 -9.83 -2.96 -5.81
N CYS A 104 -10.00 -4.02 -5.02
CA CYS A 104 -9.51 -4.10 -3.65
C CYS A 104 -8.80 -5.44 -3.38
N LEU A 105 -7.61 -5.35 -2.80
CA LEU A 105 -6.90 -6.48 -2.21
C LEU A 105 -7.15 -6.51 -0.71
N LEU A 106 -7.61 -7.64 -0.20
CA LEU A 106 -7.84 -7.85 1.22
C LEU A 106 -6.84 -8.87 1.77
N THR A 107 -5.83 -8.42 2.50
CA THR A 107 -4.94 -9.32 3.25
C THR A 107 -5.64 -9.74 4.55
N VAL A 108 -5.44 -10.99 4.97
CA VAL A 108 -6.00 -11.49 6.24
C VAL A 108 -4.89 -11.97 7.17
N TYR A 109 -5.26 -12.24 8.42
CA TYR A 109 -4.43 -12.85 9.45
C TYR A 109 -3.42 -13.87 8.90
N GLY A 110 -2.16 -13.75 9.29
CA GLY A 110 -1.07 -14.62 8.83
C GLY A 110 -0.34 -14.16 7.57
N VAL A 111 -0.78 -13.08 6.92
CA VAL A 111 -0.01 -12.40 5.86
C VAL A 111 0.96 -11.38 6.52
N PRO A 112 2.26 -11.35 6.17
CA PRO A 112 3.21 -10.38 6.71
C PRO A 112 2.72 -8.93 6.60
N VAL A 113 3.15 -8.06 7.52
CA VAL A 113 2.75 -6.64 7.58
C VAL A 113 3.78 -5.71 6.95
N LYS A 114 5.05 -6.12 6.86
CA LYS A 114 6.17 -5.24 6.48
C LYS A 114 7.08 -5.89 5.44
N VAL A 115 7.48 -5.11 4.45
CA VAL A 115 8.51 -5.48 3.48
C VAL A 115 9.84 -4.87 3.88
N GLY A 116 10.88 -5.70 3.88
CA GLY A 116 12.25 -5.29 4.21
C GLY A 116 12.83 -4.29 3.22
N LYS A 117 14.01 -3.76 3.56
CA LYS A 117 14.77 -2.84 2.71
C LYS A 117 15.10 -3.48 1.36
N ARG A 118 15.19 -2.66 0.31
CA ARG A 118 15.64 -3.07 -1.04
C ARG A 118 17.06 -3.63 -1.04
N GLY A 119 17.91 -3.17 -0.13
CA GLY A 119 19.36 -3.37 -0.16
C GLY A 119 20.06 -2.39 -1.10
N THR A 120 21.36 -2.62 -1.30
CA THR A 120 22.23 -1.74 -2.10
C THR A 120 21.78 -1.70 -3.56
N LEU A 121 21.71 -0.49 -4.10
CA LEU A 121 21.36 -0.26 -5.50
C LEU A 121 22.47 -0.80 -6.42
N LYS A 122 22.08 -1.67 -7.37
CA LYS A 122 22.99 -2.26 -8.34
C LYS A 122 23.65 -1.18 -9.21
N GLY A 123 24.95 -1.30 -9.47
CA GLY A 123 25.70 -0.36 -10.32
C GLY A 123 26.09 0.95 -9.63
N LYS A 124 25.91 1.05 -8.31
CA LYS A 124 26.32 2.21 -7.49
C LYS A 124 27.38 1.85 -6.45
N GLU A 125 27.98 0.67 -6.54
CA GLU A 125 28.93 0.14 -5.57
C GLU A 125 30.19 1.02 -5.47
N GLU A 126 30.74 1.43 -6.62
CA GLU A 126 31.93 2.31 -6.65
C GLU A 126 31.61 3.71 -6.11
N LYS A 127 30.46 4.28 -6.49
CA LYS A 127 29.99 5.56 -5.95
C LYS A 127 29.79 5.48 -4.43
N LEU A 128 29.21 4.39 -3.94
CA LEU A 128 29.01 4.14 -2.51
C LEU A 128 30.35 4.07 -1.77
N LYS A 129 31.35 3.41 -2.36
CA LYS A 129 32.70 3.34 -1.79
C LYS A 129 33.32 4.74 -1.66
N GLN A 130 33.31 5.52 -2.74
CA GLN A 130 33.83 6.90 -2.75
C GLN A 130 33.13 7.79 -1.71
N LEU A 131 31.79 7.75 -1.65
CA LEU A 131 31.03 8.52 -0.66
C LEU A 131 31.38 8.13 0.78
N ASN A 132 31.57 6.83 1.04
CA ASN A 132 31.97 6.37 2.37
C ASN A 132 33.38 6.80 2.75
N GLU A 133 34.33 6.82 1.80
CA GLU A 133 35.69 7.33 2.02
C GLU A 133 35.65 8.82 2.42
N ILE A 134 34.98 9.66 1.62
CA ILE A 134 34.81 11.09 1.91
C ILE A 134 34.13 11.32 3.26
N LYS A 135 33.08 10.54 3.56
CA LYS A 135 32.36 10.63 4.84
C LYS A 135 33.25 10.25 6.01
N ASN A 136 34.08 9.22 5.87
CA ASN A 136 35.00 8.79 6.93
C ASN A 136 36.09 9.84 7.19
N GLU A 137 36.65 10.45 6.14
CA GLU A 137 37.60 11.55 6.27
C GLU A 137 36.97 12.76 6.97
N ALA A 138 35.77 13.18 6.56
CA ALA A 138 35.05 14.27 7.20
C ALA A 138 34.75 13.97 8.69
N LYS A 139 34.40 12.72 9.01
CA LYS A 139 34.16 12.28 10.40
C LYS A 139 35.43 12.29 11.24
N GLN A 140 36.59 11.94 10.66
CA GLN A 140 37.88 12.03 11.34
C GLN A 140 38.27 13.48 11.63
N LYS A 141 38.11 14.39 10.65
CA LYS A 141 38.35 15.83 10.82
C LYS A 141 37.46 16.41 11.92
N LEU A 142 36.18 16.04 11.95
CA LEU A 142 35.26 16.49 13.02
C LEU A 142 35.75 16.06 14.40
N LYS A 143 36.16 14.80 14.54
CA LYS A 143 36.67 14.25 15.81
C LYS A 143 37.94 14.98 16.29
N GLN A 144 38.84 15.34 15.37
CA GLN A 144 40.04 16.12 15.69
C GLN A 144 39.69 17.54 16.17
N LEU A 145 38.71 18.18 15.53
CA LEU A 145 38.24 19.51 15.92
C LEU A 145 37.49 19.51 17.26
N GLU A 146 36.73 18.45 17.57
CA GLU A 146 36.07 18.29 18.88
C GLU A 146 37.06 18.26 20.04
N GLN A 147 38.30 17.83 19.80
CA GLN A 147 39.37 17.81 20.79
C GLN A 147 40.07 19.17 20.95
N SER A 148 39.82 20.15 20.07
CA SER A 148 40.38 21.51 20.17
C SER A 148 39.32 22.53 20.65
N ASN A 149 39.61 23.23 21.76
CA ASN A 149 38.70 24.14 22.48
C ASN A 149 38.72 25.61 22.00
N THR A 150 38.80 25.87 20.70
CA THR A 150 38.85 27.25 20.14
C THR A 150 37.53 27.69 19.50
N THR A 151 37.20 28.99 19.58
CA THR A 151 35.96 29.56 19.01
C THR A 151 35.87 29.42 17.49
N THR A 152 36.99 29.51 16.76
CA THR A 152 37.08 29.23 15.31
C THR A 152 36.67 27.79 14.95
N SER A 153 36.91 26.84 15.86
CA SER A 153 36.53 25.43 15.73
C SER A 153 34.99 25.26 15.64
N SER A 154 34.20 26.18 16.19
CA SER A 154 32.72 26.08 16.21
C SER A 154 32.10 26.15 14.80
N THR A 155 32.45 27.16 14.00
CA THR A 155 31.90 27.35 12.65
C THR A 155 32.36 26.25 11.69
N GLU A 156 33.62 25.80 11.82
CA GLU A 156 34.16 24.67 11.05
C GLU A 156 33.47 23.35 11.40
N LYS A 157 33.24 23.08 12.70
CA LYS A 157 32.45 21.93 13.17
C LYS A 157 31.07 21.90 12.55
N GLU A 158 30.35 23.02 12.55
CA GLU A 158 29.01 23.10 11.95
C GLU A 158 29.05 22.88 10.44
N THR A 159 30.08 23.38 9.75
CA THR A 159 30.26 23.14 8.31
C THR A 159 30.47 21.66 8.01
N ILE A 160 31.32 20.98 8.78
CA ILE A 160 31.58 19.54 8.60
C ILE A 160 30.36 18.70 8.96
N LYS A 161 29.61 19.06 10.01
CA LYS A 161 28.34 18.38 10.35
C LYS A 161 27.33 18.47 9.20
N ARG A 162 27.19 19.64 8.57
CA ARG A 162 26.34 19.80 7.37
C ARG A 162 26.83 18.94 6.22
N GLN A 163 28.14 18.89 5.97
CA GLN A 163 28.72 18.02 4.94
C GLN A 163 28.44 16.53 5.22
N LEU A 164 28.59 16.09 6.48
CA LEU A 164 28.28 14.72 6.88
C LEU A 164 26.79 14.39 6.68
N ALA A 165 25.89 15.32 6.99
CA ALA A 165 24.47 15.16 6.74
C ALA A 165 24.15 15.06 5.24
N GLN A 166 24.80 15.89 4.41
CA GLN A 166 24.66 15.84 2.95
C GLN A 166 25.15 14.50 2.38
N LEU A 167 26.34 14.06 2.78
CA LEU A 167 26.89 12.75 2.37
C LEU A 167 25.99 11.60 2.82
N GLN A 168 25.45 11.68 4.04
CA GLN A 168 24.50 10.68 4.53
C GLN A 168 23.24 10.64 3.66
N SER A 169 22.69 11.80 3.29
CA SER A 169 21.53 11.91 2.40
C SER A 169 21.78 11.35 1.00
N GLU A 170 23.03 11.31 0.53
CA GLU A 170 23.41 10.68 -0.74
C GLU A 170 23.65 9.17 -0.62
N ILE A 171 24.13 8.71 0.54
CA ILE A 171 24.42 7.30 0.82
C ILE A 171 23.14 6.52 1.08
N ASP A 172 22.21 7.08 1.87
CA ASP A 172 20.97 6.42 2.27
C ASP A 172 20.17 5.81 1.12
N PRO A 173 19.85 6.55 0.04
CA PRO A 173 19.12 5.98 -1.09
C PRO A 173 19.93 4.90 -1.82
N ILE A 174 21.27 4.92 -1.78
CA ILE A 174 22.09 3.90 -2.44
C ILE A 174 22.07 2.60 -1.63
N VAL A 175 22.26 2.68 -0.32
CA VAL A 175 22.24 1.51 0.59
C VAL A 175 20.83 0.94 0.75
N GLY A 176 19.81 1.72 0.42
CA GLY A 176 18.40 1.34 0.58
C GLY A 176 17.89 1.56 2.01
N ASN A 177 18.49 2.49 2.76
CA ASN A 177 17.88 2.99 3.98
C ASN A 177 16.56 3.70 3.65
N GLU A 178 15.59 3.61 4.54
CA GLU A 178 14.25 4.19 4.34
C GLU A 178 13.54 3.68 3.07
N THR A 179 13.86 2.47 2.63
CA THR A 179 13.13 1.80 1.53
C THR A 179 12.13 0.76 2.02
N GLN A 180 12.17 0.38 3.29
CA GLN A 180 11.18 -0.53 3.87
C GLN A 180 9.79 0.11 3.87
N ALA A 181 8.74 -0.69 3.72
CA ALA A 181 7.37 -0.22 3.67
C ALA A 181 6.42 -1.25 4.31
N SER A 182 5.17 -0.86 4.55
CA SER A 182 4.13 -1.85 4.86
C SER A 182 3.82 -2.66 3.61
N VAL A 183 3.47 -3.93 3.79
CA VAL A 183 2.98 -4.79 2.70
C VAL A 183 1.78 -4.15 2.01
N ASP A 184 0.93 -3.45 2.76
CA ASP A 184 -0.29 -2.85 2.23
C ASP A 184 0.01 -1.65 1.31
N SER A 185 1.03 -0.84 1.61
CA SER A 185 1.49 0.24 0.74
C SER A 185 2.14 -0.29 -0.54
N GLU A 186 2.92 -1.36 -0.44
CA GLU A 186 3.56 -2.01 -1.60
C GLU A 186 2.51 -2.67 -2.51
N LEU A 187 1.51 -3.35 -1.92
CA LEU A 187 0.39 -3.91 -2.66
C LEU A 187 -0.49 -2.83 -3.31
N SER A 188 -0.59 -1.64 -2.70
CA SER A 188 -1.27 -0.50 -3.34
C SER A 188 -0.54 -0.11 -4.63
N MET A 189 0.79 -0.23 -4.67
CA MET A 189 1.62 0.06 -5.84
C MET A 189 1.85 -1.15 -6.77
N LEU A 190 1.19 -2.28 -6.53
CA LEU A 190 1.50 -3.58 -7.16
C LEU A 190 1.53 -3.57 -8.69
N LEU A 191 0.65 -2.78 -9.32
CA LEU A 191 0.51 -2.70 -10.78
C LEU A 191 1.33 -1.57 -11.40
N HIS A 192 2.02 -0.78 -10.57
CA HIS A 192 3.05 0.12 -11.04
C HIS A 192 4.26 -0.68 -11.50
N GLY A 193 5.00 -0.15 -12.45
CA GLY A 193 6.28 -0.73 -12.86
C GLY A 193 7.35 -0.48 -11.79
N ASP A 194 8.56 -0.19 -12.23
CA ASP A 194 9.58 0.29 -11.31
C ASP A 194 9.19 1.68 -10.77
N TYR A 195 9.12 1.80 -9.44
CA TYR A 195 8.88 3.06 -8.75
C TYR A 195 9.96 3.29 -7.67
N GLU A 196 10.17 4.55 -7.29
CA GLU A 196 11.14 4.87 -6.25
C GLU A 196 10.67 4.32 -4.90
N LEU A 197 11.56 3.60 -4.22
CA LEU A 197 11.27 3.01 -2.91
C LEU A 197 11.77 3.89 -1.77
N TYR A 198 12.70 4.81 -2.05
CA TYR A 198 13.27 5.69 -1.05
C TYR A 198 12.23 6.69 -0.54
N ARG A 199 11.96 6.61 0.77
CA ARG A 199 11.04 7.50 1.49
C ARG A 199 9.61 7.49 0.95
N TRP A 200 8.83 8.43 1.44
CA TRP A 200 7.43 8.61 1.12
C TRP A 200 7.23 8.92 -0.37
N GLN A 201 6.43 8.08 -1.03
CA GLN A 201 5.94 8.36 -2.37
C GLN A 201 4.68 9.21 -2.31
N PRO A 202 4.49 10.17 -3.23
CA PRO A 202 3.27 10.96 -3.29
C PRO A 202 2.05 10.07 -3.53
N ASN A 203 0.92 10.43 -2.92
CA ASN A 203 -0.32 9.70 -3.11
C ASN A 203 -0.94 10.04 -4.48
N MET A 204 -0.66 9.21 -5.48
CA MET A 204 -1.13 9.40 -6.86
C MET A 204 -2.67 9.42 -6.98
N LEU A 205 -3.43 8.83 -6.04
CA LEU A 205 -4.90 8.90 -6.06
C LEU A 205 -5.41 10.32 -5.81
N LYS A 206 -4.75 11.04 -4.89
CA LYS A 206 -5.12 12.43 -4.56
C LYS A 206 -4.85 13.36 -5.75
N ASP A 207 -3.72 13.16 -6.41
CA ASP A 207 -3.36 13.99 -7.55
C ASP A 207 -4.25 13.65 -8.74
N PHE A 208 -4.48 12.36 -9.03
CA PHE A 208 -5.39 11.95 -10.10
C PHE A 208 -6.80 12.54 -9.97
N SER A 209 -7.39 12.56 -8.76
CA SER A 209 -8.75 13.07 -8.56
C SER A 209 -8.87 14.58 -8.75
N ASN A 210 -7.79 15.34 -8.53
CA ASN A 210 -7.79 16.81 -8.57
C ASN A 210 -7.14 17.38 -9.83
N THR A 211 -6.41 16.58 -10.60
CA THR A 211 -5.70 17.02 -11.81
C THR A 211 -6.61 16.92 -13.04
N PRO A 212 -6.83 18.01 -13.80
CA PRO A 212 -7.56 17.96 -15.08
C PRO A 212 -6.92 16.97 -16.06
N GLN A 213 -7.72 16.35 -16.91
CA GLN A 213 -7.25 15.31 -17.84
C GLN A 213 -6.09 15.78 -18.75
N SER A 214 -6.08 17.05 -19.17
CA SER A 214 -4.99 17.65 -19.95
C SER A 214 -3.65 17.66 -19.22
N TRP A 215 -3.66 17.87 -17.90
CA TRP A 215 -2.45 17.90 -17.07
C TRP A 215 -1.96 16.50 -16.69
N ARG A 216 -2.83 15.49 -16.79
CA ARG A 216 -2.45 14.07 -16.59
C ARG A 216 -1.56 13.56 -17.72
N GLN A 217 -1.83 13.98 -18.97
CA GLN A 217 -1.00 13.65 -20.13
C GLN A 217 0.40 14.26 -20.04
N GLU A 218 0.51 15.49 -19.52
CA GLU A 218 1.80 16.20 -19.39
C GLU A 218 2.71 15.59 -18.30
N GLN A 219 2.13 14.94 -17.29
CA GLN A 219 2.87 14.23 -16.22
C GLN A 219 3.06 12.72 -16.47
N ASN A 220 2.77 12.21 -17.68
CA ASN A 220 2.79 10.77 -17.98
C ASN A 220 1.93 9.90 -17.03
N LEU A 221 0.85 10.46 -16.46
CA LEU A 221 -0.08 9.68 -15.65
C LEU A 221 -0.91 8.75 -16.57
N PRO A 222 -1.12 7.47 -16.23
CA PRO A 222 -1.85 6.54 -17.08
C PRO A 222 -3.27 7.02 -17.42
N GLU A 223 -3.64 6.99 -18.70
CA GLU A 223 -4.98 7.40 -19.17
C GLU A 223 -6.12 6.55 -18.61
N LEU A 224 -5.83 5.29 -18.27
CA LEU A 224 -6.78 4.27 -17.79
C LEU A 224 -7.08 4.35 -16.27
N GLY A 225 -6.70 5.45 -15.61
CA GLY A 225 -6.87 5.61 -14.17
C GLY A 225 -5.65 5.18 -13.37
N PRO A 226 -5.64 5.44 -12.06
CA PRO A 226 -4.51 5.10 -11.21
C PRO A 226 -4.33 3.57 -11.20
N ARG A 227 -3.12 3.09 -11.52
CA ARG A 227 -2.71 1.69 -11.31
C ARG A 227 -2.67 1.30 -9.82
N THR A 228 -3.00 2.24 -8.95
CA THR A 228 -3.03 2.06 -7.51
C THR A 228 -4.26 1.26 -7.10
N LEU A 229 -4.04 0.14 -6.40
CA LEU A 229 -5.10 -0.70 -5.87
C LEU A 229 -5.51 -0.23 -4.47
N MET A 230 -6.79 -0.38 -4.13
CA MET A 230 -7.20 -0.29 -2.73
C MET A 230 -6.66 -1.52 -2.00
N VAL A 231 -6.11 -1.33 -0.80
CA VAL A 231 -5.66 -2.43 0.05
C VAL A 231 -6.26 -2.28 1.43
N CYS A 232 -6.78 -3.38 1.94
CA CYS A 232 -7.31 -3.48 3.30
C CYS A 232 -6.73 -4.72 3.97
N ARG A 233 -6.74 -4.71 5.30
CA ARG A 233 -6.20 -5.79 6.11
C ARG A 233 -7.20 -6.19 7.20
N LEU A 234 -7.47 -7.48 7.31
CA LEU A 234 -8.21 -8.10 8.42
C LEU A 234 -7.24 -8.90 9.26
N ASP A 235 -6.67 -8.25 10.26
CA ASP A 235 -5.65 -8.82 11.13
C ASP A 235 -5.90 -8.44 12.59
N GLY A 236 -5.29 -9.17 13.51
CA GLY A 236 -5.47 -8.97 14.94
C GLY A 236 -4.70 -9.98 15.79
N PRO A 237 -4.68 -9.82 17.11
CA PRO A 237 -3.86 -10.67 17.99
C PRO A 237 -4.19 -12.16 17.92
N ASN A 238 -5.43 -12.50 17.57
CA ASN A 238 -5.86 -13.88 17.34
C ASN A 238 -7.08 -13.94 16.41
N PRO A 239 -7.38 -15.11 15.82
CA PRO A 239 -8.47 -15.29 14.86
C PRO A 239 -9.86 -14.91 15.38
N LYS A 240 -10.14 -15.14 16.66
CA LYS A 240 -11.45 -14.85 17.26
C LYS A 240 -11.71 -13.34 17.29
N ILE A 241 -10.69 -12.54 17.56
CA ILE A 241 -10.80 -11.08 17.50
C ILE A 241 -11.08 -10.63 16.06
N VAL A 242 -10.38 -11.20 15.07
CA VAL A 242 -10.60 -10.87 13.66
C VAL A 242 -12.01 -11.19 13.20
N GLN A 243 -12.56 -12.35 13.59
CA GLN A 243 -13.98 -12.68 13.34
C GLN A 243 -14.93 -11.67 13.99
N GLY A 244 -14.66 -11.27 15.22
CA GLY A 244 -15.44 -10.23 15.91
C GLY A 244 -15.38 -8.86 15.20
N LEU A 245 -14.26 -8.50 14.57
CA LEU A 245 -14.17 -7.30 13.74
C LEU A 245 -15.08 -7.40 12.51
N ILE A 246 -15.10 -8.57 11.86
CA ILE A 246 -15.98 -8.82 10.70
C ILE A 246 -17.45 -8.68 11.12
N ASP A 247 -17.84 -9.32 12.23
CA ASP A 247 -19.23 -9.30 12.70
C ASP A 247 -19.68 -7.89 13.07
N LYS A 248 -18.86 -7.13 13.79
CA LYS A 248 -19.16 -5.73 14.13
C LYS A 248 -19.30 -4.87 12.89
N ALA A 249 -18.44 -5.06 11.89
CA ALA A 249 -18.49 -4.28 10.65
C ALA A 249 -19.67 -4.67 9.74
N VAL A 250 -20.28 -5.84 9.92
CA VAL A 250 -21.50 -6.26 9.21
C VAL A 250 -22.75 -5.77 9.94
N ALA A 251 -22.69 -5.60 11.26
CA ALA A 251 -23.79 -5.12 12.07
C ALA A 251 -23.92 -3.58 12.12
N ALA A 252 -22.85 -2.85 11.77
CA ALA A 252 -22.80 -1.40 11.71
C ALA A 252 -23.42 -0.86 10.42
#